data_AF-A0A317IT75-F1
#
_entry.id   AF-A0A317IT75-F1
#
_cell.length_a   1.000
_cell.length_b   1.000
_cell.length_c   1.000
_cell.angle_alpha   90.00
_cell.angle_beta   90.00
_cell.angle_gamma   90.00
#
_symmetry.space_group_name_H-M   'P 1'
#
loop_
_entity.id
_entity.type
_entity.pdbx_description
1 polymer ?
#
loop_
_entity_poly.entity_id
_entity_poly.type
_entity_poly.pdbx_seq_one_letter_code
_entity_poly.pdbx_strand_id
1 'polypeptide(L)'
;MAQQTNYRIFVKPTQAGAFNLAKVLNAPRHASPVDVKAACTSFELVGETEDIPEDIEAFASFVMTDFFALAHRTGLYNRQRALWDAVGRINEILMTRPLRGLFIKVNQPFVDLRFVDLRGNTLIFGSIMDRETNQSAPANISRFVNKALERAGRIHKRQGYLFGVFLALPEEIPEAVQATIDRMTQADDPVARYESKLPPPISAPLNLLKIEALPGESTRVKLSLAHPNLRCEEAGKLVQAG
;
A
#
# COMPACT_ATOMS: atom_id res chain seq x y z
N MET A 1 -29.60 9.02 -4.97
CA MET A 1 -28.50 9.51 -4.11
C MET A 1 -27.49 8.39 -3.98
N ALA A 2 -26.19 8.62 -4.19
CA ALA A 2 -25.21 7.55 -3.98
C ALA A 2 -25.08 7.25 -2.48
N GLN A 3 -25.28 5.99 -2.09
CA GLN A 3 -24.95 5.52 -0.76
C GLN A 3 -23.43 5.34 -0.67
N GLN A 4 -22.84 5.74 0.46
CA GLN A 4 -21.41 5.57 0.66
C GLN A 4 -21.11 4.09 0.83
N THR A 5 -20.39 3.51 -0.13
CA THR A 5 -19.93 2.13 -0.04
C THR A 5 -18.77 2.07 0.93
N ASN A 6 -18.95 1.31 2.01
CA ASN A 6 -17.92 1.04 3.01
C ASN A 6 -17.78 -0.47 3.13
N TYR A 7 -16.53 -0.94 3.16
CA TYR A 7 -16.21 -2.33 3.43
C TYR A 7 -15.32 -2.39 4.66
N ARG A 8 -15.29 -3.55 5.32
CA ARG A 8 -14.40 -3.85 6.42
C ARG A 8 -13.78 -5.21 6.24
N ILE A 9 -12.48 -5.30 6.52
CA ILE A 9 -11.74 -6.56 6.59
C ILE A 9 -11.13 -6.64 7.98
N PHE A 10 -11.34 -7.76 8.66
CA PHE A 10 -10.71 -8.07 9.93
C PHE A 10 -9.45 -8.90 9.70
N VAL A 11 -8.39 -8.59 10.44
CA VAL A 11 -7.16 -9.39 10.46
C VAL A 11 -7.26 -10.36 11.63
N LYS A 12 -7.50 -11.64 11.33
CA LYS A 12 -7.67 -12.67 12.36
C LYS A 12 -6.47 -13.61 12.40
N PRO A 13 -5.91 -13.94 13.57
CA PRO A 13 -4.84 -14.93 13.66
C PRO A 13 -5.39 -16.32 13.30
N THR A 14 -4.66 -17.09 12.48
CA THR A 14 -5.06 -18.44 12.06
C THR A 14 -4.80 -19.48 13.15
N GLN A 15 -3.73 -19.32 13.95
CA GLN A 15 -3.39 -20.19 15.08
C GLN A 15 -2.70 -19.42 16.21
N ALA A 16 -3.11 -19.70 17.46
CA ALA A 16 -2.45 -19.15 18.64
C ALA A 16 -1.02 -19.71 18.77
N GLY A 17 -0.01 -18.84 18.87
CA GLY A 17 1.39 -19.24 19.03
C GLY A 17 2.17 -19.49 17.73
N ALA A 18 1.52 -19.36 16.57
CA ALA A 18 2.15 -19.50 15.25
C ALA A 18 3.41 -18.63 15.09
N PHE A 19 4.27 -19.00 14.15
CA PHE A 19 5.35 -18.13 13.74
C PHE A 19 4.74 -16.91 13.03
N ASN A 20 4.95 -15.69 13.56
CA ASN A 20 4.23 -14.48 13.14
C ASN A 20 5.21 -13.37 12.73
N LEU A 21 4.66 -12.29 12.17
CA LEU A 21 5.47 -11.14 11.72
C LEU A 21 6.38 -10.63 12.84
N ALA A 22 5.87 -10.44 14.06
CA ALA A 22 6.66 -9.96 15.19
C ALA A 22 7.92 -10.81 15.48
N LYS A 23 7.86 -12.14 15.31
CA LYS A 23 9.04 -13.01 15.44
C LYS A 23 10.08 -12.73 14.35
N VAL A 24 9.65 -12.52 13.09
CA VAL A 24 10.55 -12.09 12.01
C VAL A 24 11.16 -10.72 12.32
N LEU A 25 10.36 -9.78 12.83
CA LEU A 25 10.81 -8.41 13.13
C LEU A 25 11.87 -8.36 14.23
N ASN A 26 11.79 -9.27 15.21
CA ASN A 26 12.74 -9.37 16.30
C ASN A 26 14.09 -9.96 15.88
N ALA A 27 14.11 -10.88 14.90
CA ALA A 27 15.31 -11.57 14.45
C ALA A 27 15.37 -11.71 12.91
N PRO A 28 15.37 -10.59 12.16
CA PRO A 28 15.14 -10.61 10.70
C PRO A 28 16.24 -11.31 9.91
N ARG A 29 17.48 -11.28 10.40
CA ARG A 29 18.64 -11.97 9.80
C ARG A 29 18.62 -13.48 9.99
N HIS A 30 17.84 -13.98 10.96
CA HIS A 30 17.71 -15.40 11.25
C HIS A 30 16.43 -16.00 10.65
N ALA A 31 15.55 -15.16 10.09
CA ALA A 31 14.35 -15.61 9.40
C ALA A 31 14.71 -16.06 7.98
N SER A 32 14.48 -17.33 7.69
CA SER A 32 14.57 -17.88 6.33
C SER A 32 13.36 -17.43 5.48
N PRO A 33 13.42 -17.57 4.15
CA PRO A 33 12.25 -17.34 3.30
C PRO A 33 11.02 -18.18 3.69
N VAL A 34 11.25 -19.38 4.25
CA VAL A 34 10.17 -20.25 4.76
C VAL A 34 9.53 -19.64 5.99
N ASP A 35 10.32 -19.07 6.91
CA ASP A 35 9.84 -18.39 8.11
C ASP A 35 9.02 -17.14 7.77
N VAL A 36 9.50 -16.35 6.80
CA VAL A 36 8.79 -15.17 6.29
C VAL A 36 7.44 -15.58 5.69
N LYS A 37 7.42 -16.64 4.87
CA LYS A 37 6.17 -17.16 4.30
C LYS A 37 5.22 -17.65 5.39
N ALA A 38 5.72 -18.39 6.38
CA ALA A 38 4.93 -18.87 7.51
C ALA A 38 4.31 -17.71 8.30
N ALA A 39 5.09 -16.64 8.54
CA ALA A 39 4.61 -15.43 9.18
C ALA A 39 3.49 -14.73 8.40
N CYS A 40 3.61 -14.64 7.07
CA CYS A 40 2.56 -14.09 6.21
C CYS A 40 1.26 -14.93 6.21
N THR A 41 1.34 -16.22 6.55
CA THR A 41 0.18 -17.13 6.66
C THR A 41 -0.37 -17.26 8.08
N SER A 42 0.19 -16.53 9.06
CA SER A 42 -0.21 -16.60 10.47
C SER A 42 -1.50 -15.84 10.78
N PHE A 43 -2.05 -15.14 9.80
CA PHE A 43 -3.33 -14.45 9.86
C PHE A 43 -4.10 -14.63 8.56
N GLU A 44 -5.40 -14.42 8.64
CA GLU A 44 -6.33 -14.37 7.53
C GLU A 44 -7.02 -13.01 7.49
N LEU A 45 -7.39 -12.59 6.28
CA LEU A 45 -8.19 -11.41 6.03
C LEU A 45 -9.64 -11.86 5.86
N VAL A 46 -10.51 -11.44 6.78
CA VAL A 46 -11.93 -11.84 6.78
C VAL A 46 -12.79 -10.61 6.55
N GLY A 47 -13.44 -10.56 5.38
CA GLY A 47 -14.42 -9.52 5.07
C GLY A 47 -15.62 -9.55 6.03
N GLU A 48 -16.16 -8.37 6.36
CA GLU A 48 -17.46 -8.26 7.04
C GLU A 48 -18.62 -8.72 6.14
N THR A 49 -18.44 -8.58 4.83
CA THR A 49 -19.38 -9.00 3.78
C THR A 49 -18.65 -9.85 2.74
N GLU A 50 -19.37 -10.75 2.06
CA GLU A 50 -18.80 -11.58 0.99
C GLU A 50 -18.52 -10.79 -0.31
N ASP A 51 -19.13 -9.61 -0.48
CA ASP A 51 -19.07 -8.82 -1.73
C ASP A 51 -17.92 -7.78 -1.77
N ILE A 52 -16.75 -8.09 -1.21
CA ILE A 52 -15.59 -7.18 -1.31
C ILE A 52 -15.00 -7.29 -2.73
N PRO A 53 -14.82 -6.17 -3.44
CA PRO A 53 -14.14 -6.17 -4.74
C PRO A 53 -12.74 -6.80 -4.70
N GLU A 54 -12.43 -7.64 -5.70
CA GLU A 54 -11.18 -8.40 -5.77
C GLU A 54 -9.93 -7.51 -5.78
N ASP A 55 -9.99 -6.32 -6.37
CA ASP A 55 -8.89 -5.36 -6.40
C ASP A 55 -8.57 -4.77 -5.03
N ILE A 56 -9.60 -4.53 -4.22
CA ILE A 56 -9.49 -4.08 -2.84
C ILE A 56 -8.91 -5.20 -1.97
N GLU A 57 -9.39 -6.43 -2.13
CA GLU A 57 -8.86 -7.59 -1.40
C GLU A 57 -7.40 -7.87 -1.78
N ALA A 58 -7.07 -7.86 -3.07
CA ALA A 58 -5.70 -8.01 -3.56
C ALA A 58 -4.78 -6.92 -2.98
N PHE A 59 -5.25 -5.68 -2.88
CA PHE A 59 -4.47 -4.59 -2.29
C PHE A 59 -4.26 -4.76 -0.80
N ALA A 60 -5.32 -5.10 -0.06
CA ALA A 60 -5.23 -5.40 1.36
C ALA A 60 -4.23 -6.54 1.61
N SER A 61 -4.33 -7.62 0.83
CA SER A 61 -3.40 -8.75 0.88
C SER A 61 -1.98 -8.29 0.58
N PHE A 62 -1.75 -7.58 -0.52
CA PHE A 62 -0.42 -7.13 -0.92
C PHE A 62 0.28 -6.32 0.19
N VAL A 63 -0.42 -5.35 0.80
CA VAL A 63 0.14 -4.53 1.89
C VAL A 63 0.47 -5.37 3.12
N MET A 64 -0.38 -6.34 3.46
CA MET A 64 -0.23 -7.16 4.66
C MET A 64 0.79 -8.29 4.50
N THR A 65 0.96 -8.85 3.29
CA THR A 65 1.74 -10.08 3.06
C THR A 65 2.82 -9.90 1.97
N ASP A 66 2.43 -9.64 0.73
CA ASP A 66 3.35 -9.68 -0.42
C ASP A 66 4.45 -8.64 -0.34
N PHE A 67 4.09 -7.43 0.11
CA PHE A 67 5.06 -6.36 0.32
C PHE A 67 6.10 -6.76 1.37
N PHE A 68 5.71 -7.49 2.42
CA PHE A 68 6.64 -7.95 3.46
C PHE A 68 7.66 -8.95 2.90
N ALA A 69 7.18 -9.93 2.14
CA ALA A 69 8.06 -10.89 1.48
C ALA A 69 9.01 -10.20 0.49
N LEU A 70 8.51 -9.24 -0.29
CA LEU A 70 9.31 -8.44 -1.22
C LEU A 70 10.39 -7.63 -0.48
N ALA A 71 10.01 -6.94 0.60
CA ALA A 71 10.90 -6.05 1.33
C ALA A 71 11.98 -6.81 2.12
N HIS A 72 11.66 -7.99 2.64
CA HIS A 72 12.63 -8.85 3.31
C HIS A 72 13.71 -9.32 2.33
N ARG A 73 13.31 -9.84 1.16
CA ARG A 73 14.26 -10.29 0.12
C ARG A 73 15.18 -9.17 -0.38
N THR A 74 14.65 -7.96 -0.52
CA THR A 74 15.38 -6.83 -1.11
C THR A 74 16.13 -5.97 -0.10
N GLY A 75 16.06 -6.29 1.19
CA GLY A 75 16.67 -5.48 2.26
C GLY A 75 15.94 -4.16 2.56
N LEU A 76 14.92 -3.80 1.77
CA LEU A 76 14.01 -2.66 2.01
C LEU A 76 13.39 -2.71 3.42
N TYR A 77 13.21 -3.91 3.95
CA TYR A 77 12.77 -4.17 5.31
C TYR A 77 13.50 -3.31 6.35
N ASN A 78 14.84 -3.24 6.28
CA ASN A 78 15.65 -2.50 7.26
C ASN A 78 15.41 -0.99 7.20
N ARG A 79 15.05 -0.47 6.01
CA ARG A 79 14.79 0.95 5.75
C ARG A 79 13.39 1.37 6.17
N GLN A 80 12.43 0.44 6.12
CA GLN A 80 11.04 0.69 6.46
C GLN A 80 10.59 -0.11 7.70
N ARG A 81 11.47 -0.32 8.68
CA ARG A 81 11.15 -1.15 9.88
C ARG A 81 9.88 -0.71 10.61
N ALA A 82 9.69 0.59 10.80
CA ALA A 82 8.53 1.13 11.51
C ALA A 82 7.19 0.83 10.81
N LEU A 83 7.21 0.73 9.47
CA LEU A 83 6.06 0.28 8.69
C LEU A 83 5.70 -1.16 9.04
N TRP A 84 6.69 -2.03 9.23
CA TRP A 84 6.46 -3.43 9.56
C TRP A 84 6.00 -3.65 10.99
N ASP A 85 6.57 -2.90 11.93
CA ASP A 85 6.07 -2.86 13.31
C ASP A 85 4.62 -2.35 13.36
N ALA A 86 4.22 -1.49 12.41
CA ALA A 86 2.83 -1.09 12.24
C ALA A 86 1.97 -2.22 11.65
N VAL A 87 2.44 -2.97 10.66
CA VAL A 87 1.67 -4.09 10.08
C VAL A 87 1.25 -5.11 11.15
N GLY A 88 2.17 -5.48 12.04
CA GLY A 88 1.87 -6.42 13.13
C GLY A 88 0.86 -5.93 14.18
N ARG A 89 0.46 -4.65 14.14
CA ARG A 89 -0.54 -4.05 15.04
C ARG A 89 -1.89 -3.81 14.38
N ILE A 90 -2.01 -4.06 13.08
CA ILE A 90 -3.27 -3.88 12.34
C ILE A 90 -4.25 -4.96 12.76
N ASN A 91 -5.46 -4.54 13.11
CA ASN A 91 -6.57 -5.42 13.46
C ASN A 91 -7.69 -5.36 12.44
N GLU A 92 -7.86 -4.21 11.78
CA GLU A 92 -8.96 -3.96 10.87
C GLU A 92 -8.49 -3.09 9.70
N ILE A 93 -9.08 -3.29 8.53
CA ILE A 93 -8.89 -2.47 7.34
C ILE A 93 -10.24 -1.87 7.01
N LEU A 94 -10.34 -0.55 7.11
CA LEU A 94 -11.54 0.21 6.84
C LEU A 94 -11.46 0.80 5.43
N MET A 95 -12.39 0.39 4.57
CA MET A 95 -12.45 0.83 3.19
C MET A 95 -13.60 1.81 3.02
N THR A 96 -13.33 2.91 2.33
CA THR A 96 -14.32 3.97 2.13
C THR A 96 -14.16 4.54 0.74
N ARG A 97 -15.25 4.59 -0.02
CA ARG A 97 -15.32 5.34 -1.28
C ARG A 97 -15.74 6.77 -0.98
N PRO A 98 -14.88 7.79 -1.16
CA PRO A 98 -15.26 9.15 -0.79
C PRO A 98 -16.34 9.69 -1.72
N LEU A 99 -17.18 10.57 -1.19
CA LEU A 99 -18.22 11.25 -1.96
C LEU A 99 -17.78 12.66 -2.35
N ARG A 100 -18.23 13.13 -3.51
CA ARG A 100 -18.08 14.53 -3.96
C ARG A 100 -19.44 15.11 -4.33
N GLY A 101 -19.58 16.42 -4.10
CA GLY A 101 -20.76 17.20 -4.46
C GLY A 101 -21.52 17.70 -3.23
N LEU A 102 -22.07 18.91 -3.33
CA LEU A 102 -22.84 19.55 -2.24
C LEU A 102 -24.31 19.13 -2.28
N PHE A 103 -24.89 19.05 -3.49
CA PHE A 103 -26.32 18.74 -3.69
C PHE A 103 -26.55 17.31 -4.18
N ILE A 104 -25.71 16.83 -5.10
CA ILE A 104 -25.73 15.45 -5.60
C ILE A 104 -24.42 14.81 -5.20
N LYS A 105 -24.48 13.86 -4.27
CA LYS A 105 -23.32 13.07 -3.85
C LYS A 105 -23.04 12.00 -4.89
N VAL A 106 -21.83 12.04 -5.45
CA VAL A 106 -21.32 11.06 -6.42
C VAL A 106 -20.08 10.40 -5.83
N ASN A 107 -19.98 9.09 -6.01
CA ASN A 107 -18.80 8.32 -5.65
C ASN A 107 -17.56 8.85 -6.36
N GLN A 108 -16.47 8.97 -5.63
CA GLN A 108 -15.18 9.27 -6.22
C GLN A 108 -14.61 8.03 -6.92
N PRO A 109 -13.78 8.27 -7.96
CA PRO A 109 -13.13 7.25 -8.78
C PRO A 109 -11.99 6.48 -8.08
N PHE A 110 -12.12 6.26 -6.78
CA PHE A 110 -11.10 5.61 -5.96
C PHE A 110 -11.67 5.14 -4.63
N VAL A 111 -10.96 4.20 -4.00
CA VAL A 111 -11.24 3.71 -2.65
C VAL A 111 -10.07 4.04 -1.74
N ASP A 112 -10.35 4.61 -0.56
CA ASP A 112 -9.37 4.79 0.49
C ASP A 112 -9.41 3.60 1.45
N LEU A 113 -8.26 3.10 1.84
CA LEU A 113 -8.08 2.04 2.83
C LEU A 113 -7.33 2.60 4.03
N ARG A 114 -7.87 2.37 5.22
CA ARG A 114 -7.21 2.71 6.47
C ARG A 114 -6.95 1.44 7.24
N PHE A 115 -5.68 1.10 7.41
CA PHE A 115 -5.27 -0.03 8.22
C PHE A 115 -5.15 0.47 9.65
N VAL A 116 -6.01 -0.02 10.54
CA VAL A 116 -6.18 0.51 11.89
C VAL A 116 -5.80 -0.49 12.96
N ASP A 117 -5.31 0.04 14.09
CA ASP A 117 -5.08 -0.73 15.30
C ASP A 117 -6.38 -1.00 16.07
N LEU A 118 -6.29 -1.75 17.18
CA LEU A 118 -7.42 -2.01 18.09
C LEU A 118 -8.05 -0.75 18.70
N ARG A 119 -7.36 0.40 18.64
CA ARG A 119 -7.85 1.69 19.15
C ARG A 119 -8.48 2.54 18.03
N GLY A 120 -8.52 2.04 16.79
CA GLY A 120 -9.03 2.75 15.62
C GLY A 120 -8.07 3.79 15.02
N ASN A 121 -6.81 3.83 15.46
CA ASN A 121 -5.81 4.74 14.89
C ASN A 121 -5.33 4.21 13.54
N THR A 122 -5.17 5.09 12.55
CA THR A 122 -4.72 4.69 11.21
C THR A 122 -3.21 4.53 11.19
N LEU A 123 -2.70 3.31 11.10
CA LEU A 123 -1.26 3.04 11.05
C LEU A 123 -0.70 3.21 9.63
N ILE A 124 -1.45 2.74 8.63
CA ILE A 124 -1.11 2.81 7.21
C ILE A 124 -2.31 3.39 6.45
N PHE A 125 -2.03 4.25 5.47
CA PHE A 125 -3.03 4.77 4.56
C PHE A 125 -2.81 4.18 3.16
N GLY A 126 -3.86 3.60 2.58
CA GLY A 126 -3.89 3.10 1.22
C GLY A 126 -4.90 3.86 0.37
N SER A 127 -4.67 3.99 -0.94
CA SER A 127 -5.70 4.44 -1.87
C SER A 127 -5.54 3.76 -3.22
N ILE A 128 -6.64 3.24 -3.76
CA ILE A 128 -6.70 2.50 -5.02
C ILE A 128 -7.54 3.33 -5.99
N MET A 129 -6.96 3.67 -7.13
CA MET A 129 -7.68 4.34 -8.21
C MET A 129 -8.44 3.31 -9.04
N ASP A 130 -9.69 3.60 -9.42
CA ASP A 130 -10.46 2.66 -10.25
C ASP A 130 -9.83 2.57 -11.66
N ARG A 131 -10.03 1.42 -12.32
CA ARG A 131 -9.43 1.10 -13.62
C ARG A 131 -10.23 1.62 -14.83
N GLU A 132 -11.31 2.37 -14.62
CA GLU A 132 -12.17 2.83 -15.71
C GLU A 132 -11.42 3.78 -16.67
N THR A 133 -11.64 3.61 -17.98
CA THR A 133 -10.83 4.17 -19.07
C THR A 133 -10.68 5.70 -19.04
N ASN A 134 -11.67 6.43 -18.51
CA ASN A 134 -11.63 7.90 -18.40
C ASN A 134 -10.76 8.40 -17.23
N GLN A 135 -10.36 7.52 -16.32
CA GLN A 135 -9.60 7.89 -15.13
C GLN A 135 -8.09 7.80 -15.36
N SER A 136 -7.64 6.99 -16.32
CA SER A 136 -6.21 6.77 -16.63
C SER A 136 -5.52 7.95 -17.34
N ALA A 137 -6.22 9.04 -17.62
CA ALA A 137 -5.60 10.25 -18.18
C ALA A 137 -4.56 10.81 -17.19
N PRO A 138 -3.35 11.23 -17.66
CA PRO A 138 -2.29 11.68 -16.77
C PRO A 138 -2.68 12.77 -15.77
N ALA A 139 -3.50 13.74 -16.19
CA ALA A 139 -4.00 14.80 -15.33
C ALA A 139 -4.90 14.29 -14.19
N ASN A 140 -5.67 13.22 -14.44
CA ASN A 140 -6.53 12.61 -13.43
C ASN A 140 -5.70 11.81 -12.43
N ILE A 141 -4.67 11.09 -12.89
CA ILE A 141 -3.72 10.37 -12.04
C ILE A 141 -2.97 11.35 -11.13
N SER A 142 -2.41 12.45 -11.67
CA SER A 142 -1.75 13.48 -10.85
C SER A 142 -2.69 14.08 -9.81
N ARG A 143 -3.94 14.36 -10.17
CA ARG A 143 -4.95 14.85 -9.24
C ARG A 143 -5.26 13.83 -8.15
N PHE A 144 -5.36 12.54 -8.50
CA PHE A 144 -5.58 11.45 -7.56
C PHE A 144 -4.43 11.39 -6.54
N VAL A 145 -3.18 11.34 -7.00
CA VAL A 145 -1.98 11.28 -6.15
C VAL A 145 -1.95 12.46 -5.18
N ASN A 146 -2.09 13.69 -5.68
CA ASN A 146 -2.07 14.88 -4.82
C ASN A 146 -3.18 14.84 -3.76
N LYS A 147 -4.40 14.50 -4.15
CA LYS A 147 -5.51 14.39 -3.19
C LYS A 147 -5.29 13.26 -2.18
N ALA A 148 -4.69 12.14 -2.59
CA ALA A 148 -4.39 11.03 -1.68
C ALA A 148 -3.34 11.44 -0.65
N LEU A 149 -2.30 12.16 -1.08
CA LEU A 149 -1.29 12.72 -0.18
C LEU A 149 -1.86 13.79 0.76
N GLU A 150 -2.78 14.64 0.30
CA GLU A 150 -3.52 15.57 1.18
C GLU A 150 -4.33 14.82 2.25
N ARG A 151 -4.95 13.69 1.89
CA ARG A 151 -5.69 12.83 2.85
C ARG A 151 -4.74 12.19 3.86
N ALA A 152 -3.61 11.65 3.40
CA ALA A 152 -2.55 11.14 4.28
C ALA A 152 -2.03 12.23 5.23
N GLY A 153 -1.79 13.44 4.73
CA GLY A 153 -1.38 14.60 5.52
C GLY A 153 -2.39 15.01 6.57
N ARG A 154 -3.70 14.95 6.28
CA ARG A 154 -4.76 15.19 7.27
C ARG A 154 -4.78 14.12 8.36
N ILE A 155 -4.60 12.85 7.98
CA ILE A 155 -4.50 11.74 8.94
C ILE A 155 -3.31 11.97 9.87
N HIS A 156 -2.12 12.22 9.31
CA HIS A 156 -0.91 12.50 10.08
C HIS A 156 -1.09 13.71 11.00
N LYS A 157 -1.62 14.84 10.49
CA LYS A 157 -1.86 16.05 11.29
C LYS A 157 -2.79 15.79 12.49
N ARG A 158 -3.77 14.90 12.34
CA ARG A 158 -4.73 14.58 13.40
C ARG A 158 -4.15 13.70 14.50
N GLN A 159 -3.33 12.71 14.14
CA GLN A 159 -2.87 11.68 15.10
C GLN A 159 -1.38 11.78 15.45
N GLY A 160 -0.60 12.57 14.71
CA GLY A 160 0.83 12.83 14.94
C GLY A 160 1.78 11.81 14.32
N TYR A 161 1.27 10.78 13.64
CA TYR A 161 2.09 9.74 13.01
C TYR A 161 1.38 9.13 11.81
N LEU A 162 2.14 8.50 10.92
CA LEU A 162 1.68 7.59 9.86
C LEU A 162 2.89 6.74 9.46
N PHE A 163 2.74 5.42 9.38
CA PHE A 163 3.89 4.54 9.19
C PHE A 163 4.13 4.15 7.73
N GLY A 164 3.15 4.37 6.85
CA GLY A 164 3.30 4.19 5.41
C GLY A 164 2.10 4.69 4.63
N VAL A 165 2.35 5.02 3.37
CA VAL A 165 1.37 5.41 2.38
C VAL A 165 1.49 4.48 1.18
N PHE A 166 0.39 3.86 0.77
CA PHE A 166 0.33 3.00 -0.41
C PHE A 166 -0.65 3.58 -1.43
N LEU A 167 -0.20 3.82 -2.65
CA LEU A 167 -1.05 4.31 -3.74
C LEU A 167 -1.03 3.28 -4.87
N ALA A 168 -2.18 2.75 -5.25
CA ALA A 168 -2.29 1.87 -6.40
C ALA A 168 -2.86 2.62 -7.60
N LEU A 169 -2.09 2.63 -8.69
CA LEU A 169 -2.43 3.25 -9.95
C LEU A 169 -2.69 2.18 -11.02
N PRO A 170 -3.44 2.50 -12.08
CA PRO A 170 -3.51 1.66 -13.26
C PRO A 170 -2.12 1.34 -13.83
N GLU A 171 -2.03 0.26 -14.62
CA GLU A 171 -0.80 -0.33 -15.17
C GLU A 171 0.21 0.69 -15.71
N GLU A 172 -0.26 1.67 -16.49
CA GLU A 172 0.58 2.75 -17.01
C GLU A 172 0.64 3.93 -16.05
N ILE A 173 1.79 4.09 -15.40
CA ILE A 173 2.10 5.26 -14.58
C ILE A 173 2.77 6.32 -15.47
N PRO A 174 2.15 7.50 -15.67
CA PRO A 174 2.74 8.54 -16.51
C PRO A 174 4.09 9.00 -15.98
N GLU A 175 5.06 9.22 -16.86
CA GLU A 175 6.41 9.68 -16.48
C GLU A 175 6.39 10.95 -15.63
N ALA A 176 5.48 11.89 -15.93
CA ALA A 176 5.32 13.12 -15.14
C ALA A 176 4.89 12.86 -13.68
N VAL A 177 4.08 11.82 -13.46
CA VAL A 177 3.65 11.38 -12.12
C VAL A 177 4.83 10.73 -11.41
N GLN A 178 5.53 9.82 -12.10
CA GLN A 178 6.72 9.16 -11.57
C GLN A 178 7.79 10.16 -11.16
N ALA A 179 8.16 11.10 -12.04
CA ALA A 179 9.13 12.16 -11.77
C ALA A 179 8.72 13.08 -10.61
N THR A 180 7.41 13.29 -10.43
CA THR A 180 6.91 14.05 -9.28
C THR A 180 7.11 13.26 -7.98
N ILE A 181 6.78 11.98 -7.98
CA ILE A 181 6.97 11.09 -6.83
C ILE A 181 8.45 10.98 -6.49
N ASP A 182 9.31 10.72 -7.48
CA ASP A 182 10.76 10.60 -7.31
C ASP A 182 11.37 11.86 -6.70
N ARG A 183 10.93 13.05 -7.16
CA ARG A 183 11.35 14.32 -6.57
C ARG A 183 10.89 14.47 -5.12
N MET A 184 9.65 14.09 -4.82
CA MET A 184 9.10 14.21 -3.46
C MET A 184 9.79 13.27 -2.48
N THR A 185 10.17 12.07 -2.92
CA THR A 185 10.77 11.03 -2.08
C THR A 185 12.29 11.02 -2.09
N GLN A 186 12.91 11.97 -2.81
CA GLN A 186 14.36 12.08 -3.01
C GLN A 186 14.97 10.80 -3.62
N ALA A 187 14.32 10.28 -4.67
CA ALA A 187 14.72 9.02 -5.31
C ALA A 187 16.08 9.08 -6.04
N ASP A 188 16.60 10.28 -6.30
CA ASP A 188 17.95 10.47 -6.84
C ASP A 188 19.04 10.22 -5.78
N ASP A 189 18.70 10.26 -4.49
CA ASP A 189 19.63 9.95 -3.41
C ASP A 189 19.77 8.41 -3.24
N PRO A 190 21.00 7.86 -3.30
CA PRO A 190 21.24 6.41 -3.23
C PRO A 190 20.71 5.73 -1.97
N VAL A 191 20.54 6.46 -0.87
CA VAL A 191 20.04 5.95 0.41
C VAL A 191 18.55 6.25 0.55
N ALA A 192 18.14 7.49 0.31
CA ALA A 192 16.76 7.93 0.48
C ALA A 192 15.81 7.27 -0.52
N ARG A 193 16.28 6.88 -1.72
CA ARG A 193 15.50 6.14 -2.72
C ARG A 193 14.83 4.89 -2.18
N TYR A 194 15.47 4.20 -1.23
CA TYR A 194 14.91 2.98 -0.64
C TYR A 194 13.94 3.29 0.49
N GLU A 195 14.19 4.34 1.27
CA GLU A 195 13.24 4.78 2.30
C GLU A 195 11.96 5.34 1.68
N SER A 196 12.07 5.97 0.51
CA SER A 196 10.97 6.59 -0.23
C SER A 196 10.13 7.52 0.65
N LYS A 197 10.81 8.31 1.48
CA LYS A 197 10.15 9.04 2.55
C LYS A 197 9.51 10.31 2.00
N LEU A 198 8.22 10.50 2.26
CA LEU A 198 7.54 11.76 1.96
C LEU A 198 8.11 12.91 2.80
N PRO A 199 8.11 14.15 2.28
CA PRO A 199 8.57 15.28 3.04
C PRO A 199 7.64 15.57 4.22
N PRO A 200 8.07 16.38 5.21
CA PRO A 200 7.20 16.89 6.23
C PRO A 200 5.94 17.57 5.62
N PRO A 201 4.77 17.48 6.28
CA PRO A 201 4.57 16.90 7.60
C PRO A 201 4.35 15.39 7.62
N ILE A 202 4.20 14.71 6.48
CA ILE A 202 3.79 13.29 6.45
C ILE A 202 4.91 12.39 6.96
N SER A 203 6.15 12.61 6.49
CA SER A 203 7.36 11.91 6.95
C SER A 203 7.25 10.38 7.01
N ALA A 204 6.41 9.79 6.15
CA ALA A 204 6.18 8.36 6.03
C ALA A 204 6.66 7.83 4.67
N PRO A 205 7.08 6.56 4.55
CA PRO A 205 7.36 5.93 3.27
C PRO A 205 6.16 5.97 2.32
N LEU A 206 6.40 6.28 1.04
CA LEU A 206 5.43 6.17 -0.05
C LEU A 206 5.75 4.93 -0.89
N ASN A 207 4.80 4.04 -1.00
CA ASN A 207 4.87 2.87 -1.86
C ASN A 207 3.85 3.01 -2.98
N LEU A 208 4.33 3.09 -4.22
CA LEU A 208 3.48 3.17 -5.41
C LEU A 208 3.33 1.77 -6.00
N LEU A 209 2.09 1.35 -6.23
CA LEU A 209 1.74 0.07 -6.80
C LEU A 209 1.14 0.24 -8.19
N LYS A 210 1.40 -0.73 -9.07
CA LYS A 210 0.72 -0.91 -10.34
C LYS A 210 -0.35 -1.98 -10.22
N ILE A 211 -1.52 -1.72 -10.76
CA ILE A 211 -2.62 -2.67 -10.88
C ILE A 211 -2.65 -3.18 -12.33
N GLU A 212 -2.21 -4.43 -12.52
CA GLU A 212 -2.19 -5.12 -13.80
C GLU A 212 -3.39 -6.06 -13.89
N ALA A 213 -4.07 -6.11 -15.04
CA ALA A 213 -5.07 -7.14 -15.29
C ALA A 213 -4.37 -8.49 -15.47
N LEU A 214 -4.90 -9.58 -14.90
CA LEU A 214 -4.39 -10.89 -15.28
C LEU A 214 -4.89 -11.27 -16.70
N PRO A 215 -4.03 -11.85 -17.56
CA PRO A 215 -4.43 -12.28 -18.90
C PRO A 215 -5.62 -13.25 -18.82
N GLY A 216 -6.71 -12.92 -19.52
CA GLY A 216 -7.90 -13.77 -19.60
C GLY A 216 -8.92 -13.63 -18.47
N GLU A 217 -8.67 -12.76 -17.47
CA GLU A 217 -9.59 -12.53 -16.34
C GLU A 217 -9.81 -11.02 -16.17
N SER A 218 -11.06 -10.57 -16.33
CA SER A 218 -11.37 -9.13 -16.26
C SER A 218 -11.37 -8.58 -14.82
N THR A 219 -11.66 -9.43 -13.84
CA THR A 219 -11.78 -9.05 -12.41
C THR A 219 -10.48 -9.23 -11.66
N ARG A 220 -9.72 -10.30 -11.93
CA ARG A 220 -8.49 -10.59 -11.20
C ARG A 220 -7.38 -9.61 -11.57
N VAL A 221 -6.71 -9.13 -10.54
CA VAL A 221 -5.61 -8.17 -10.67
C VAL A 221 -4.34 -8.71 -10.03
N LYS A 222 -3.22 -8.24 -10.57
CA LYS A 222 -1.91 -8.41 -9.97
C LYS A 222 -1.41 -7.04 -9.53
N LEU A 223 -0.92 -6.97 -8.30
CA LEU A 223 -0.26 -5.79 -7.77
C LEU A 223 1.25 -5.97 -7.81
N SER A 224 1.96 -4.93 -8.25
CA SER A 224 3.42 -4.90 -8.22
C SER A 224 3.92 -3.55 -7.74
N LEU A 225 5.06 -3.57 -7.01
CA LEU A 225 5.69 -2.34 -6.53
C LEU A 225 6.36 -1.61 -7.70
N ALA A 226 5.95 -0.38 -7.95
CA ALA A 226 6.56 0.53 -8.91
C ALA A 226 7.52 1.53 -8.27
N HIS A 227 7.24 1.96 -7.04
CA HIS A 227 8.12 2.84 -6.28
C HIS A 227 8.09 2.43 -4.78
N PRO A 228 9.23 2.39 -4.07
CA PRO A 228 10.59 2.64 -4.54
C PRO A 228 11.02 1.67 -5.63
N ASN A 229 11.84 2.15 -6.58
CA ASN A 229 12.36 1.29 -7.63
C ASN A 229 13.47 0.38 -7.08
N LEU A 230 13.10 -0.90 -6.88
CA LEU A 230 13.99 -1.93 -6.36
C LEU A 230 14.91 -2.52 -7.44
N ARG A 231 14.73 -2.15 -8.71
CA ARG A 231 15.70 -2.52 -9.76
C ARG A 231 16.93 -1.62 -9.59
N CYS A 232 18.06 -2.22 -9.24
CA CYS A 232 19.35 -1.56 -9.39
C CYS A 232 19.71 -1.57 -10.87
N GLU A 233 19.54 -0.44 -11.55
CA GLU A 233 20.32 -0.20 -12.77
C GLU A 233 21.75 0.14 -12.32
N GLU A 234 22.59 -0.88 -12.16
CA GLU A 234 24.03 -0.65 -12.31
C GLU A 234 24.24 -0.26 -13.76
N ALA A 235 24.93 0.86 -13.98
CA ALA A 235 25.25 1.41 -15.30
C ALA A 235 25.54 0.30 -16.33
N GLY A 236 24.54 0.01 -17.19
CA GLY A 236 24.66 -0.88 -18.33
C GLY A 236 24.46 -2.39 -18.10
N LYS A 237 24.10 -2.88 -16.92
CA LYS A 237 23.70 -4.29 -16.75
C LYS A 237 22.50 -4.44 -15.82
N LEU A 238 21.37 -4.88 -16.39
CA LEU A 238 20.22 -5.40 -15.65
C LEU A 238 20.67 -6.64 -14.86
N VAL A 239 21.01 -6.46 -13.59
CA VAL A 239 21.16 -7.56 -12.64
C VAL A 239 19.84 -7.66 -11.88
N GLN A 240 19.12 -8.77 -12.08
CA GLN A 240 18.01 -9.12 -11.19
C GLN A 240 18.59 -9.30 -9.78
N ALA A 241 18.07 -8.53 -8.82
CA ALA A 241 18.38 -8.76 -7.41
C ALA A 241 17.98 -10.21 -7.07
N GLY A 242 18.98 -11.04 -6.78
CA GLY A 242 18.84 -12.45 -6.43
C GLY A 242 18.05 -12.67 -5.15
#